data_AF-A0A942NN05-F1
#
_entry.id   AF-A0A942NN05-F1
#
_cell.length_a   1.000
_cell.length_b   1.000
_cell.length_c   1.000
_cell.angle_alpha   90.00
_cell.angle_beta   90.00
_cell.angle_gamma   90.00
#
_symmetry.space_group_name_H-M   'P 1'
#
loop_
_entity.id
_entity.type
_entity.pdbx_description
1 polymer ?
#
loop_
_entity_poly.entity_id
_entity_poly.type
_entity_poly.pdbx_seq_one_letter_code
_entity_poly.pdbx_strand_id
1 'polypeptide(L)'
;MATTFFADINLAMNPPVKRAAYSDRTAWLMAEFSKLVYEPFPSNKGEASIIDTALGKIGFQVLEYWDADGTQAMLIRRDARDGVEGMLVLVFRGTQLKEARDVMVDINLRLTGFPGGGRVHAGFLNGFTRVEQSVKAALEKYNDA
;
A
#
# COMPACT_ATOMS: atom_id res chain seq x y z
N MET A 1 5.18 -8.33 22.28
CA MET A 1 3.71 -8.33 22.14
C MET A 1 3.40 -8.63 20.69
N ALA A 2 2.52 -9.58 20.40
CA ALA A 2 2.09 -9.82 19.01
C ALA A 2 1.20 -8.65 18.57
N THR A 3 1.53 -8.03 17.44
CA THR A 3 0.73 -6.96 16.85
C THR A 3 -0.53 -7.56 16.22
N THR A 4 -1.71 -7.14 16.67
CA THR A 4 -3.00 -7.62 16.14
C THR A 4 -3.50 -6.65 15.07
N PHE A 5 -3.59 -7.11 13.83
CA PHE A 5 -4.19 -6.38 12.70
C PHE A 5 -5.67 -6.73 12.54
N PHE A 6 -6.47 -5.79 12.04
CA PHE A 6 -7.91 -5.98 11.76
C PHE A 6 -8.71 -6.54 12.95
N ALA A 7 -8.54 -5.94 14.12
CA ALA A 7 -9.17 -6.42 15.36
C ALA A 7 -10.72 -6.48 15.33
N ASP A 8 -11.37 -5.78 14.40
CA ASP A 8 -12.82 -5.82 14.19
C ASP A 8 -13.17 -6.24 12.75
N ILE A 9 -13.52 -7.51 12.59
CA ILE A 9 -13.87 -8.11 11.29
C ILE A 9 -15.22 -7.58 10.77
N ASN A 10 -16.17 -7.23 11.64
CA ASN A 10 -17.47 -6.69 11.21
C ASN A 10 -17.31 -5.31 10.60
N LEU A 11 -16.36 -4.53 11.13
CA LEU A 11 -15.89 -3.31 10.49
C LEU A 11 -15.12 -3.58 9.21
N ALA A 12 -14.44 -4.70 8.96
CA ALA A 12 -13.84 -4.92 7.63
C ALA A 12 -14.88 -5.18 6.51
N MET A 13 -16.03 -5.79 6.85
CA MET A 13 -16.90 -6.45 5.86
C MET A 13 -17.98 -5.58 5.20
N ASN A 14 -18.44 -4.48 5.81
CA ASN A 14 -19.64 -3.70 5.43
C ASN A 14 -19.46 -2.14 5.37
N PRO A 15 -18.69 -1.56 4.42
CA PRO A 15 -18.36 -0.14 4.44
C PRO A 15 -19.52 0.86 4.43
N PRO A 16 -19.47 1.93 5.26
CA PRO A 16 -20.50 2.95 5.27
C PRO A 16 -20.46 3.74 3.96
N VAL A 17 -21.63 3.86 3.31
CA VAL A 17 -21.79 4.40 1.96
C VAL A 17 -22.50 5.77 1.95
N LYS A 18 -22.89 6.33 3.11
CA LYS A 18 -23.79 7.51 3.20
C LYS A 18 -23.31 8.68 4.08
N ARG A 19 -22.07 9.16 3.91
CA ARG A 19 -21.70 10.55 4.29
C ARG A 19 -20.66 11.13 3.33
N ALA A 20 -20.80 12.42 3.01
CA ALA A 20 -19.90 13.20 2.15
C ALA A 20 -18.54 13.56 2.81
N ALA A 21 -18.07 12.73 3.74
CA ALA A 21 -16.77 12.79 4.38
C ALA A 21 -16.23 11.37 4.37
N TYR A 22 -14.92 11.20 4.14
CA TYR A 22 -14.22 9.93 3.99
C TYR A 22 -14.83 8.80 4.84
N SER A 23 -15.05 7.63 4.24
CA SER A 23 -15.56 6.47 4.97
C SER A 23 -14.58 6.10 6.08
N ASP A 24 -15.01 6.24 7.34
CA ASP A 24 -14.20 5.91 8.54
C ASP A 24 -13.59 4.50 8.44
N ARG A 25 -14.32 3.59 7.81
CA ARG A 25 -13.88 2.22 7.60
C ARG A 25 -12.85 2.08 6.49
N THR A 26 -13.03 2.77 5.37
CA THR A 26 -12.01 2.81 4.32
C THR A 26 -10.74 3.43 4.89
N ALA A 27 -10.85 4.53 5.66
CA ALA A 27 -9.73 5.14 6.35
C ALA A 27 -9.05 4.16 7.32
N TRP A 28 -9.84 3.40 8.09
CA TRP A 28 -9.33 2.36 8.97
C TRP A 28 -8.60 1.24 8.20
N LEU A 29 -9.17 0.74 7.09
CA LEU A 29 -8.51 -0.25 6.23
C LEU A 29 -7.20 0.28 5.66
N MET A 30 -7.19 1.51 5.12
CA MET A 30 -5.98 2.13 4.59
C MET A 30 -4.90 2.30 5.68
N ALA A 31 -5.31 2.64 6.91
CA ALA A 31 -4.39 2.74 8.03
C ALA A 31 -3.81 1.37 8.42
N GLU A 32 -4.61 0.30 8.45
CA GLU A 32 -4.13 -1.05 8.71
C GLU A 32 -3.19 -1.54 7.60
N PHE A 33 -3.52 -1.30 6.32
CA PHE A 33 -2.64 -1.61 5.20
C PHE A 33 -1.31 -0.86 5.27
N SER A 34 -1.35 0.42 5.64
CA SER A 34 -0.17 1.25 5.82
C SER A 34 0.72 0.80 6.98
N LYS A 35 0.17 0.11 7.99
CA LYS A 35 0.98 -0.53 9.04
C LYS A 35 1.55 -1.86 8.53
N LEU A 36 0.73 -2.65 7.84
CA LEU A 36 1.06 -4.00 7.41
C LEU A 36 2.25 -4.05 6.44
N VAL A 37 2.39 -3.02 5.59
CA VAL A 37 3.52 -2.90 4.64
C VAL A 37 4.89 -2.73 5.32
N TYR A 38 4.95 -2.53 6.64
CA TYR A 38 6.21 -2.53 7.41
C TYR A 38 6.63 -3.92 7.89
N GLU A 39 5.75 -4.92 7.80
CA GLU A 39 6.11 -6.31 8.09
C GLU A 39 7.08 -6.85 7.03
N PRO A 40 7.93 -7.82 7.37
CA PRO A 40 8.88 -8.40 6.42
C PRO A 40 8.17 -9.01 5.21
N PHE A 41 8.62 -8.66 4.01
CA PHE A 41 8.15 -9.28 2.78
C PHE A 41 8.72 -10.69 2.64
N PRO A 42 7.98 -11.63 2.03
CA PRO A 42 8.49 -12.97 1.79
C PRO A 42 9.74 -12.92 0.89
N SER A 43 10.74 -13.73 1.20
CA SER A 43 11.99 -13.76 0.40
C SER A 43 11.78 -14.43 -0.95
N ASN A 44 10.85 -15.36 -1.03
CA ASN A 44 10.54 -16.11 -2.25
C ASN A 44 9.05 -16.01 -2.60
N LYS A 45 8.76 -16.01 -3.89
CA LYS A 45 7.38 -16.04 -4.40
C LYS A 45 6.69 -17.34 -3.95
N GLY A 46 5.55 -17.22 -3.27
CA GLY A 46 4.75 -18.35 -2.78
C GLY A 46 5.04 -18.76 -1.33
N GLU A 47 6.00 -18.13 -0.67
CA GLU A 47 6.18 -18.25 0.77
C GLU A 47 5.06 -17.51 1.52
N ALA A 48 4.41 -18.19 2.46
CA ALA A 48 3.34 -17.59 3.24
C ALA A 48 3.91 -16.59 4.24
N SER A 49 3.55 -15.31 4.10
CA SER A 49 3.91 -14.26 5.05
C SER A 49 2.80 -13.96 6.05
N ILE A 50 3.14 -13.21 7.11
CA ILE A 50 2.16 -12.65 8.03
C ILE A 50 1.19 -11.70 7.31
N ILE A 51 1.65 -11.03 6.25
CA ILE A 51 0.86 -10.13 5.41
C ILE A 51 -0.23 -10.93 4.68
N ASP A 52 0.15 -12.02 4.00
CA ASP A 52 -0.78 -12.89 3.28
C ASP A 52 -1.84 -13.48 4.22
N THR A 53 -1.38 -13.94 5.40
CA THR A 53 -2.26 -14.49 6.43
C THR A 53 -3.24 -13.46 6.98
N ALA A 54 -2.78 -12.23 7.24
CA ALA A 54 -3.63 -11.16 7.77
C ALA A 54 -4.67 -10.69 6.75
N LEU A 55 -4.27 -10.47 5.49
CA LEU A 55 -5.15 -10.04 4.42
C LEU A 55 -6.16 -11.12 4.03
N GLY A 56 -5.73 -12.38 3.99
CA GLY A 56 -6.62 -13.51 3.68
C GLY A 56 -7.81 -13.62 4.64
N LYS A 57 -7.62 -13.30 5.93
CA LYS A 57 -8.69 -13.30 6.94
C LYS A 57 -9.81 -12.30 6.66
N ILE A 58 -9.51 -11.21 5.95
CA ILE A 58 -10.47 -10.17 5.59
C ILE A 58 -10.85 -10.21 4.10
N GLY A 59 -10.50 -11.29 3.40
CA GLY A 59 -10.85 -11.50 2.00
C GLY A 59 -10.02 -10.71 0.99
N PHE A 60 -8.83 -10.24 1.39
CA PHE A 60 -7.85 -9.65 0.50
C PHE A 60 -6.76 -10.67 0.13
N GLN A 61 -6.20 -10.54 -1.06
CA GLN A 61 -5.05 -11.29 -1.53
C GLN A 61 -3.95 -10.34 -1.96
N VAL A 62 -2.69 -10.70 -1.69
CA VAL A 62 -1.55 -9.97 -2.26
C VAL A 62 -1.31 -10.45 -3.68
N LEU A 63 -1.14 -9.51 -4.59
CA LEU A 63 -0.87 -9.76 -6.00
C LEU A 63 0.61 -9.63 -6.31
N GLU A 64 1.25 -8.58 -5.80
CA GLU A 64 2.66 -8.29 -6.03
C GLU A 64 3.29 -7.64 -4.79
N TYR A 65 4.58 -7.92 -4.58
CA TYR A 65 5.46 -7.22 -3.64
C TYR A 65 6.58 -6.55 -4.45
N TRP A 66 6.96 -5.34 -4.04
CA TRP A 66 8.13 -4.63 -4.55
C TRP A 66 9.03 -4.23 -3.41
N ASP A 67 10.30 -4.58 -3.51
CA ASP A 67 11.36 -4.14 -2.61
C ASP A 67 12.57 -3.76 -3.45
N ALA A 68 12.76 -2.46 -3.67
CA ALA A 68 13.79 -1.92 -4.56
C ALA A 68 14.42 -0.67 -3.95
N ASP A 69 15.69 -0.80 -3.52
CA ASP A 69 16.54 0.28 -3.00
C ASP A 69 15.81 1.22 -2.02
N GLY A 70 15.22 0.64 -0.96
CA GLY A 70 14.52 1.38 0.09
C GLY A 70 13.08 1.77 -0.27
N THR A 71 12.61 1.49 -1.48
CA THR A 71 11.19 1.60 -1.83
C THR A 71 10.53 0.24 -1.67
N GLN A 72 9.61 0.14 -0.72
CA GLN A 72 8.80 -1.05 -0.53
C GLN A 72 7.32 -0.74 -0.80
N ALA A 73 6.66 -1.62 -1.54
CA ALA A 73 5.25 -1.51 -1.85
C ALA A 73 4.61 -2.88 -2.03
N MET A 74 3.29 -2.94 -1.85
CA MET A 74 2.49 -4.13 -2.17
C MET A 74 1.22 -3.74 -2.91
N LEU A 75 0.78 -4.60 -3.82
CA LEU A 75 -0.51 -4.50 -4.49
C LEU A 75 -1.43 -5.57 -3.93
N ILE A 76 -2.58 -5.17 -3.40
CA ILE A 76 -3.54 -6.08 -2.79
C ILE A 76 -4.90 -5.93 -3.46
N ARG A 77 -5.64 -7.04 -3.55
CA ARG A 77 -6.96 -7.09 -4.18
C ARG A 77 -7.98 -7.72 -3.27
N ARG A 78 -9.19 -7.18 -3.31
CA ARG A 78 -10.41 -7.86 -2.89
C ARG A 78 -11.31 -8.01 -4.10
N ASP A 79 -11.73 -9.23 -4.38
CA ASP A 79 -12.64 -9.49 -5.51
C ASP A 79 -14.07 -9.02 -5.15
N ALA A 80 -14.85 -8.67 -6.15
CA ALA A 80 -16.26 -8.31 -5.97
C ALA A 80 -17.06 -9.47 -5.37
N ARG A 81 -17.93 -9.19 -4.39
CA ARG A 81 -18.77 -10.20 -3.72
C ARG A 81 -20.10 -9.60 -3.27
N ASP A 82 -21.19 -10.33 -3.45
CA ASP A 82 -22.52 -10.04 -2.89
C ASP A 82 -22.97 -8.57 -3.03
N GLY A 83 -22.85 -8.01 -4.25
CA GLY A 83 -23.26 -6.63 -4.53
C GLY A 83 -22.28 -5.55 -4.04
N VAL A 84 -21.10 -5.94 -3.55
CA VAL A 84 -19.98 -5.04 -3.23
C VAL A 84 -18.95 -5.10 -4.35
N GLU A 85 -18.57 -3.95 -4.87
CA GLU A 85 -17.53 -3.82 -5.90
C GLU A 85 -16.17 -4.32 -5.38
N GLY A 86 -15.38 -4.85 -6.32
CA GLY A 86 -13.99 -5.21 -6.05
C GLY A 86 -13.14 -3.99 -5.74
N MET A 87 -11.98 -4.23 -5.16
CA MET A 87 -11.04 -3.17 -4.82
C MET A 87 -9.62 -3.61 -5.10
N LEU A 88 -8.87 -2.75 -5.77
CA LEU A 88 -7.43 -2.84 -5.93
C LEU A 88 -6.79 -1.72 -5.10
N VAL A 89 -5.81 -2.06 -4.26
CA VAL A 89 -5.14 -1.10 -3.37
C VAL A 89 -3.64 -1.25 -3.53
N LEU A 90 -2.98 -0.16 -3.93
CA LEU A 90 -1.53 -0.03 -3.96
C LEU A 90 -1.06 0.65 -2.67
N VAL A 91 -0.17 -0.01 -1.94
CA VAL A 91 0.28 0.44 -0.62
C VAL A 91 1.79 0.62 -0.67
N PHE A 92 2.26 1.82 -0.40
CA PHE A 92 3.68 2.11 -0.25
C PHE A 92 4.06 2.16 1.23
N ARG A 93 5.23 1.62 1.55
CA ARG A 93 5.86 1.81 2.84
C ARG A 93 6.34 3.26 2.96
N GLY A 94 6.07 3.86 4.11
CA GLY A 94 6.64 5.14 4.48
C GLY A 94 8.07 5.01 5.01
N THR A 95 8.68 6.13 5.32
CA THR A 95 10.05 6.17 5.85
C THR A 95 10.11 5.77 7.33
N GLN A 96 11.04 4.88 7.71
CA GLN A 96 11.23 4.50 9.12
C GLN A 96 11.94 5.61 9.91
N LEU A 97 11.70 5.79 11.22
CA LEU A 97 12.24 6.94 11.99
C LEU A 97 13.76 7.21 11.88
N LYS A 98 14.59 6.17 11.68
CA LYS A 98 16.03 6.31 11.47
C LYS A 98 16.33 6.85 10.07
N GLU A 99 15.76 6.19 9.06
CA GLU A 99 15.81 6.66 7.68
C GLU A 99 15.08 7.99 7.51
N ALA A 100 14.06 8.32 8.29
CA ALA A 100 13.33 9.57 8.22
C ALA A 100 14.20 10.74 8.67
N ARG A 101 15.17 10.53 9.57
CA ARG A 101 16.17 11.55 9.89
C ARG A 101 17.17 11.73 8.75
N ASP A 102 17.68 10.64 8.19
CA ASP A 102 18.63 10.68 7.06
C ASP A 102 17.95 11.25 5.79
N VAL A 103 16.73 10.79 5.51
CA VAL A 103 15.84 11.28 4.47
C VAL A 103 15.41 12.71 4.75
N MET A 104 15.15 13.16 5.99
CA MET A 104 14.89 14.59 6.27
C MET A 104 16.13 15.47 6.01
N VAL A 105 17.33 14.95 6.32
CA VAL A 105 18.60 15.61 6.04
C VAL A 105 18.83 15.71 4.52
N ASP A 106 18.53 14.65 3.76
CA ASP A 106 18.59 14.65 2.29
C ASP A 106 17.39 15.37 1.62
N ILE A 107 16.22 15.41 2.29
CA ILE A 107 14.98 16.07 1.86
C ILE A 107 15.13 17.58 1.85
N ASN A 108 16.05 18.09 2.67
CA ASN A 108 16.32 19.50 2.77
C ASN A 108 16.85 20.01 1.41
N LEU A 109 15.91 20.47 0.56
CA LEU A 109 15.97 21.60 -0.39
C LEU A 109 15.72 21.30 -1.89
N ARG A 110 15.59 20.06 -2.37
CA ARG A 110 15.53 19.82 -3.83
C ARG A 110 14.17 19.34 -4.35
N LEU A 111 13.27 20.30 -4.52
CA LEU A 111 12.13 20.15 -5.43
C LEU A 111 12.64 20.09 -6.88
N THR A 112 12.18 19.11 -7.65
CA THR A 112 12.46 18.98 -9.08
C THR A 112 11.17 19.10 -9.90
N GLY A 113 11.29 19.48 -11.16
CA GLY A 113 10.14 19.50 -12.07
C GLY A 113 9.61 18.09 -12.31
N PHE A 114 8.29 17.95 -12.37
CA PHE A 114 7.64 16.69 -12.73
C PHE A 114 7.14 16.74 -14.19
N PRO A 115 7.32 15.67 -14.99
CA PRO A 115 6.72 15.60 -16.33
C PRO A 115 5.19 15.78 -16.25
N GLY A 116 4.64 16.77 -16.93
CA GLY A 116 3.22 17.13 -16.83
C GLY A 116 2.92 18.35 -15.94
N GLY A 117 3.96 18.93 -15.33
CA GLY A 117 3.86 20.20 -14.58
C GLY A 117 3.92 20.02 -13.07
N GLY A 118 4.17 21.13 -12.37
CA GLY A 118 4.37 21.14 -10.93
C GLY A 118 5.78 20.74 -10.50
N ARG A 119 5.97 20.65 -9.18
CA ARG A 119 7.24 20.29 -8.56
C ARG A 119 7.03 19.18 -7.55
N VAL A 120 7.94 18.22 -7.53
CA VAL A 120 7.92 17.07 -6.60
C VAL A 120 9.23 16.98 -5.86
N HIS A 121 9.22 16.34 -4.70
CA HIS A 121 10.45 16.06 -3.97
C HIS A 121 11.32 15.06 -4.75
N ALA A 122 12.59 15.39 -4.99
CA ALA A 122 13.47 14.52 -5.78
C ALA A 122 13.61 13.12 -5.17
N GLY A 123 13.67 13.00 -3.83
CA GLY A 123 13.72 11.70 -3.15
C GLY A 123 12.47 10.84 -3.38
N PHE A 124 11.26 11.44 -3.34
CA PHE A 124 10.03 10.69 -3.61
C PHE A 124 9.94 10.28 -5.07
N LEU A 125 10.32 11.17 -5.99
CA LEU A 125 10.37 10.85 -7.41
C LEU A 125 11.35 9.71 -7.67
N ASN A 126 12.55 9.78 -7.11
CA ASN A 126 13.58 8.74 -7.27
C ASN A 126 13.18 7.39 -6.67
N GLY A 127 12.41 7.37 -5.57
CA GLY A 127 11.87 6.12 -5.02
C GLY A 127 10.80 5.54 -5.93
N PHE A 128 9.83 6.38 -6.34
CA PHE A 128 8.73 5.97 -7.20
C PHE A 128 9.20 5.45 -8.57
N THR A 129 10.15 6.12 -9.22
CA THR A 129 10.63 5.73 -10.57
C THR A 129 11.25 4.33 -10.60
N ARG A 130 11.74 3.81 -9.48
CA ARG A 130 12.31 2.45 -9.39
C ARG A 130 11.28 1.36 -9.56
N VAL A 131 10.05 1.63 -9.14
CA VAL A 131 8.94 0.66 -9.18
C VAL A 131 7.84 1.08 -10.15
N GLU A 132 7.92 2.28 -10.74
CA GLU A 132 6.88 2.86 -11.60
C GLU A 132 6.48 1.91 -12.73
N GLN A 133 7.45 1.37 -13.48
CA GLN A 133 7.14 0.52 -14.63
C GLN A 133 6.48 -0.80 -14.22
N SER A 134 6.98 -1.45 -13.16
CA SER A 134 6.43 -2.71 -12.66
C SER A 134 5.06 -2.52 -12.02
N VAL A 135 4.86 -1.40 -11.30
CA VAL A 135 3.56 -1.01 -10.74
C VAL A 135 2.56 -0.76 -11.86
N LYS A 136 2.91 0.02 -12.89
CA LYS A 136 2.03 0.28 -14.04
C LYS A 136 1.63 -1.02 -14.74
N ALA A 137 2.61 -1.88 -15.03
CA ALA A 137 2.34 -3.18 -15.65
C ALA A 137 1.43 -4.06 -14.79
N ALA A 138 1.61 -4.06 -13.47
CA ALA A 138 0.74 -4.81 -12.56
C ALA A 138 -0.67 -4.22 -12.49
N LEU A 139 -0.80 -2.90 -12.38
CA LEU A 139 -2.10 -2.24 -12.40
C LEU A 139 -2.85 -2.55 -13.69
N GLU A 140 -2.22 -2.42 -14.86
CA GLU A 140 -2.81 -2.80 -16.15
C GLU A 140 -3.22 -4.28 -16.20
N LYS A 141 -2.34 -5.17 -15.73
CA LYS A 141 -2.59 -6.62 -15.69
C LYS A 141 -3.78 -7.00 -14.81
N TYR A 142 -4.02 -6.29 -13.71
CA TYR A 142 -5.05 -6.63 -12.73
C TYR A 142 -6.24 -5.67 -12.75
N ASN A 143 -6.32 -4.77 -13.73
CA ASN A 143 -7.44 -3.84 -13.92
C ASN A 143 -8.68 -4.50 -14.56
N ASP A 144 -8.84 -5.81 -14.39
CA ASP A 144 -10.05 -6.51 -14.80
C ASP A 144 -11.21 -5.98 -13.93
N ALA A 145 -12.09 -5.21 -14.57
CA ALA A 145 -13.22 -4.50 -13.95
C ALA A 145 -14.25 -5.44 -13.30
#